data_AF-A0A498LFI5-F1
#
_entry.id   AF-A0A498LFI5-F1
#
_cell.length_a   1.000
_cell.length_b   1.000
_cell.length_c   1.000
_cell.angle_alpha   90.00
_cell.angle_beta   90.00
_cell.angle_gamma   90.00
#
_symmetry.space_group_name_H-M   'P 1'
#
loop_
_entity.id
_entity.type
_entity.pdbx_description
1 polymer ?
#
loop_
_entity_poly.entity_id
_entity_poly.type
_entity_poly.pdbx_seq_one_letter_code
_entity_poly.pdbx_strand_id
1 'polypeptide(L)'
;MYALAKKLMTGSGQQSVTGVDSADDANSYWRIRGKPDKICQRGEPIQCGQAIRITHMKTGRNLHSHHFSSPLSNHQEVSAFGENGEGDDLDVWTVQCSDTHWERDDAVRFKHVATEVFLSVTGEQYGQPIRGQREVHGMPSPNQHNYWKVMEGVFIQPSSDPVRHDEL
;
A
#
# COMPACT_ATOMS: atom_id res chain seq x y z
N MET A 1 6.27 -6.70 7.39
CA MET A 1 7.17 -6.69 6.23
C MET A 1 7.15 -5.30 5.63
N TYR A 2 8.30 -4.77 5.27
CA TYR A 2 8.42 -3.41 4.74
C TYR A 2 8.47 -3.44 3.22
N ALA A 3 7.73 -2.55 2.56
CA ALA A 3 7.67 -2.49 1.10
C ALA A 3 8.61 -1.39 0.57
N LEU A 4 9.51 -1.68 -0.38
CA LEU A 4 10.45 -0.72 -1.00
C LEU A 4 10.18 -0.53 -2.49
N ALA A 5 10.38 0.69 -2.98
CA ALA A 5 10.18 1.03 -4.39
C ALA A 5 11.52 1.20 -5.18
N LYS A 6 11.81 0.36 -6.19
CA LYS A 6 13.03 0.46 -7.05
C LYS A 6 12.71 0.20 -8.53
N LYS A 7 13.45 0.70 -9.51
CA LYS A 7 13.13 0.44 -10.93
C LYS A 7 13.74 -0.90 -11.38
N LEU A 8 12.91 -1.81 -11.91
CA LEU A 8 13.32 -3.06 -12.55
C LEU A 8 12.76 -3.10 -13.98
N MET A 9 13.51 -3.64 -14.95
CA MET A 9 13.13 -3.65 -16.38
C MET A 9 12.38 -4.94 -16.76
N THR A 10 11.27 -5.22 -16.09
CA THR A 10 10.38 -6.37 -16.36
C THR A 10 8.92 -5.94 -16.15
N GLY A 11 7.96 -6.69 -16.67
CA GLY A 11 6.53 -6.38 -16.54
C GLY A 11 6.18 -5.03 -17.19
N SER A 12 5.54 -4.13 -16.44
CA SER A 12 5.15 -2.81 -16.96
C SER A 12 6.30 -1.81 -17.11
N GLY A 13 7.47 -2.11 -16.53
CA GLY A 13 8.61 -1.17 -16.46
C GLY A 13 8.43 -0.02 -15.46
N GLN A 14 7.35 -0.05 -14.67
CA GLN A 14 7.13 0.86 -13.54
C GLN A 14 8.09 0.55 -12.37
N GLN A 15 8.04 1.37 -11.33
CA GLN A 15 8.88 1.15 -10.14
C GLN A 15 8.37 -0.11 -9.40
N SER A 16 9.21 -1.12 -9.23
CA SER A 16 8.91 -2.36 -8.49
C SER A 16 8.69 -2.09 -7.01
N VAL A 17 7.75 -2.83 -6.40
CA VAL A 17 7.56 -2.88 -4.95
C VAL A 17 8.07 -4.22 -4.41
N THR A 18 8.82 -4.20 -3.31
CA THR A 18 9.51 -5.39 -2.78
C THR A 18 9.45 -5.47 -1.27
N GLY A 19 9.43 -6.67 -0.70
CA GLY A 19 9.47 -6.90 0.74
C GLY A 19 10.89 -6.93 1.29
N VAL A 20 11.15 -6.24 2.41
CA VAL A 20 12.43 -6.31 3.13
C VAL A 20 12.25 -6.62 4.61
N ASP A 21 13.30 -7.23 5.17
CA ASP A 21 13.37 -7.64 6.58
C ASP A 21 13.94 -6.53 7.50
N SER A 22 14.60 -5.51 6.91
CA SER A 22 15.16 -4.39 7.67
C SER A 22 14.09 -3.33 7.97
N ALA A 23 13.90 -3.03 9.25
CA ALA A 23 12.98 -1.98 9.72
C ALA A 23 13.49 -0.56 9.48
N ASP A 24 14.80 -0.35 9.62
CA ASP A 24 15.41 0.99 9.65
C ASP A 24 15.71 1.58 8.26
N ASP A 25 14.84 1.36 7.26
CA ASP A 25 14.96 2.00 5.96
C ASP A 25 13.87 3.04 5.76
N ALA A 26 14.24 4.30 5.53
CA ALA A 26 13.28 5.36 5.21
C ALA A 26 12.45 5.09 3.94
N ASN A 27 12.91 4.19 3.06
CA ASN A 27 12.14 3.68 1.91
C ASN A 27 10.98 2.74 2.34
N SER A 28 10.85 2.43 3.62
CA SER A 28 9.80 1.56 4.16
C SER A 28 8.55 2.32 4.61
N TYR A 29 8.58 3.66 4.57
CA TYR A 29 7.45 4.49 5.01
C TYR A 29 6.43 4.72 3.89
N TRP A 30 5.18 4.39 4.20
CA TRP A 30 4.02 4.60 3.35
C TRP A 30 2.97 5.42 4.10
N ARG A 31 2.33 6.36 3.40
CA ARG A 31 1.27 7.21 3.92
C ARG A 31 -0.07 6.78 3.36
N ILE A 32 -1.03 6.58 4.24
CA ILE A 32 -2.42 6.34 3.86
C ILE A 32 -3.08 7.67 3.49
N ARG A 33 -3.78 7.69 2.35
CA ARG A 33 -4.61 8.81 1.87
C ARG A 33 -6.00 8.30 1.52
N GLY A 34 -6.98 9.20 1.53
CA GLY A 34 -8.27 8.93 0.91
C GLY A 34 -8.16 8.74 -0.61
N LYS A 35 -9.19 8.14 -1.21
CA LYS A 35 -9.36 8.13 -2.67
C LYS A 35 -9.49 9.57 -3.20
N PRO A 36 -9.11 9.88 -4.45
CA PRO A 36 -9.02 11.26 -4.97
C PRO A 36 -10.34 12.03 -4.85
N ASP A 37 -11.48 11.36 -5.05
CA ASP A 37 -12.80 12.02 -4.99
C ASP A 37 -13.39 12.15 -3.57
N LYS A 38 -12.66 11.73 -2.53
CA LYS A 38 -13.15 11.80 -1.14
C LYS A 38 -12.17 12.60 -0.30
N ILE A 39 -12.62 13.76 0.16
CA ILE A 39 -11.93 14.50 1.22
C ILE A 39 -11.98 13.63 2.48
N CYS A 40 -10.82 13.22 2.98
CA CYS A 40 -10.68 12.58 4.29
C CYS A 40 -9.99 13.57 5.24
N GLN A 41 -10.48 13.65 6.47
CA GLN A 41 -9.82 14.49 7.46
C GLN A 41 -8.59 13.77 8.02
N ARG A 42 -7.51 14.51 8.25
CA ARG A 42 -6.30 13.95 8.83
C ARG A 42 -6.60 13.47 10.25
N GLY A 43 -6.32 12.20 10.53
CA GLY A 43 -6.60 11.57 11.82
C GLY A 43 -7.96 10.89 11.93
N GLU A 44 -8.80 10.96 10.89
CA GLU A 44 -10.04 10.19 10.82
C GLU A 44 -9.73 8.68 10.83
N PRO A 45 -10.37 7.88 11.71
CA PRO A 45 -10.20 6.42 11.73
C PRO A 45 -10.58 5.78 10.39
N ILE A 46 -9.82 4.77 9.97
CA ILE A 46 -10.08 4.05 8.72
C ILE A 46 -11.13 2.97 8.98
N GLN A 47 -12.29 3.07 8.35
CA GLN A 47 -13.33 2.06 8.47
C GLN A 47 -12.95 0.78 7.72
N CYS A 48 -13.43 -0.35 8.22
CA CYS A 48 -13.32 -1.60 7.51
C CYS A 48 -14.15 -1.58 6.22
N GLY A 49 -13.55 -2.03 5.12
CA GLY A 49 -14.13 -1.90 3.78
C GLY A 49 -13.88 -0.54 3.11
N GLN A 50 -13.19 0.39 3.77
CA GLN A 50 -12.88 1.69 3.19
C GLN A 50 -11.83 1.57 2.07
N ALA A 51 -12.08 2.28 0.97
CA ALA A 51 -11.12 2.46 -0.11
C ALA A 51 -10.10 3.56 0.21
N ILE A 52 -8.82 3.25 0.04
CA ILE A 52 -7.68 4.13 0.34
C ILE A 52 -6.65 4.12 -0.79
N ARG A 53 -5.73 5.09 -0.76
CA ARG A 53 -4.45 5.05 -1.48
C ARG A 53 -3.30 4.88 -0.49
N ILE A 54 -2.28 4.12 -0.89
CA ILE A 54 -1.08 3.87 -0.09
C ILE A 54 0.10 4.50 -0.83
N THR A 55 0.59 5.65 -0.39
CA THR A 55 1.63 6.43 -1.10
C THR A 55 2.99 6.25 -0.45
N HIS A 56 4.00 5.83 -1.22
CA HIS A 56 5.38 5.72 -0.78
C HIS A 56 5.95 7.11 -0.49
N MET A 57 6.41 7.33 0.75
CA MET A 57 6.76 8.68 1.23
C MET A 57 7.94 9.29 0.49
N LYS A 58 8.95 8.50 0.14
CA LYS A 58 10.18 9.03 -0.47
C LYS A 58 10.03 9.38 -1.94
N THR A 59 9.21 8.63 -2.68
CA THR A 59 9.05 8.83 -4.13
C THR A 59 7.76 9.54 -4.50
N GLY A 60 6.82 9.68 -3.55
CA GLY A 60 5.50 10.20 -3.82
C GLY A 60 4.66 9.32 -4.73
N ARG A 61 5.04 8.06 -4.96
CA ARG A 61 4.30 7.15 -5.85
C ARG A 61 3.27 6.33 -5.09
N ASN A 62 2.14 6.03 -5.72
CA ASN A 62 1.09 5.20 -5.14
C ASN A 62 1.38 3.72 -5.37
N LEU A 63 1.01 2.89 -4.40
CA LEU A 63 0.92 1.45 -4.58
C LEU A 63 -0.14 1.15 -5.64
N HIS A 64 0.26 0.44 -6.68
CA HIS A 64 -0.49 0.31 -7.91
C HIS A 64 -0.54 -1.14 -8.36
N SER A 65 -1.61 -1.54 -9.04
CA SER A 65 -1.70 -2.86 -9.64
C SER A 65 -2.53 -2.87 -10.91
N HIS A 66 -2.19 -3.77 -11.83
CA HIS A 66 -2.74 -3.83 -13.18
C HIS A 66 -2.53 -5.20 -13.80
N HIS A 67 -3.05 -5.43 -15.00
CA HIS A 67 -3.00 -6.72 -15.69
C HIS A 67 -1.64 -7.00 -16.35
N PHE A 68 -0.57 -6.93 -15.57
CA PHE A 68 0.79 -7.38 -15.92
C PHE A 68 1.20 -8.53 -15.01
N SER A 69 2.04 -9.43 -15.53
CA SER A 69 2.64 -10.50 -14.72
C SER A 69 3.77 -9.96 -13.87
N SER A 70 3.79 -10.37 -12.60
CA SER A 70 4.88 -10.10 -11.65
C SER A 70 6.17 -10.81 -12.06
N PRO A 71 7.35 -10.22 -11.78
CA PRO A 71 8.61 -10.65 -12.38
C PRO A 71 9.11 -12.06 -12.03
N LEU A 72 8.77 -12.60 -10.85
CA LEU A 72 9.31 -13.87 -10.34
C LEU A 72 8.27 -14.98 -10.32
N SER A 73 7.04 -14.71 -9.85
CA SER A 73 6.01 -15.74 -9.63
C SER A 73 4.95 -15.83 -10.73
N ASN A 74 4.93 -14.88 -11.69
CA ASN A 74 3.86 -14.75 -12.69
C ASN A 74 2.44 -14.52 -12.10
N HIS A 75 2.35 -14.13 -10.81
CA HIS A 75 1.14 -13.53 -10.24
C HIS A 75 0.88 -12.12 -10.81
N GLN A 76 -0.09 -11.36 -10.30
CA GLN A 76 -0.32 -10.01 -10.80
C GLN A 76 0.76 -9.03 -10.28
N GLU A 77 1.29 -8.18 -11.15
CA GLU A 77 2.29 -7.19 -10.79
C GLU A 77 1.72 -6.16 -9.79
N VAL A 78 2.53 -5.85 -8.78
CA VAL A 78 2.32 -4.71 -7.88
C VAL A 78 3.52 -3.78 -8.04
N SER A 79 3.22 -2.51 -8.30
CA SER A 79 4.20 -1.49 -8.64
C SER A 79 3.96 -0.21 -7.82
N ALA A 80 4.85 0.76 -7.99
CA ALA A 80 4.69 2.12 -7.52
C ALA A 80 4.54 3.05 -8.74
N PHE A 81 3.39 3.70 -8.85
CA PHE A 81 2.99 4.49 -10.02
C PHE A 81 2.65 5.94 -9.65
N GLY A 82 2.57 6.82 -10.65
CA GLY A 82 2.19 8.21 -10.46
C GLY A 82 3.29 9.07 -9.85
N GLU A 83 2.89 10.22 -9.31
CA GLU A 83 3.79 11.23 -8.74
C GLU A 83 3.05 12.10 -7.71
N ASN A 84 3.70 12.45 -6.60
CA ASN A 84 3.13 13.26 -5.50
C ASN A 84 1.78 12.74 -4.95
N GLY A 85 1.57 11.44 -5.07
CA GLY A 85 0.38 10.69 -4.70
C GLY A 85 -0.81 10.90 -5.63
N GLU A 86 -0.58 11.56 -6.77
CA GLU A 86 -1.49 11.60 -7.90
C GLU A 86 -1.21 10.42 -8.83
N GLY A 87 -2.27 9.91 -9.43
CA GLY A 87 -2.31 8.73 -10.27
C GLY A 87 -3.77 8.42 -10.62
N ASP A 88 -4.11 7.17 -10.90
CA ASP A 88 -5.41 6.78 -11.44
C ASP A 88 -6.22 5.89 -10.47
N ASP A 89 -7.27 5.25 -10.99
CA ASP A 89 -8.15 4.37 -10.23
C ASP A 89 -7.51 3.01 -9.89
N LEU A 90 -6.37 2.68 -10.50
CA LEU A 90 -5.59 1.48 -10.23
C LEU A 90 -4.60 1.66 -9.05
N ASP A 91 -4.71 2.78 -8.34
CA ASP A 91 -4.01 3.06 -7.08
C ASP A 91 -4.86 2.75 -5.84
N VAL A 92 -6.10 2.28 -6.03
CA VAL A 92 -7.11 2.21 -4.97
C VAL A 92 -7.21 0.79 -4.39
N TRP A 93 -7.10 0.72 -3.06
CA TRP A 93 -7.12 -0.52 -2.29
C TRP A 93 -8.21 -0.47 -1.22
N THR A 94 -9.00 -1.52 -1.10
CA THR A 94 -9.97 -1.71 -0.02
C THR A 94 -9.28 -2.34 1.19
N VAL A 95 -9.45 -1.71 2.35
CA VAL A 95 -8.98 -2.23 3.64
C VAL A 95 -9.92 -3.33 4.11
N GLN A 96 -9.41 -4.54 4.30
CA GLN A 96 -10.16 -5.66 4.88
C GLN A 96 -9.57 -6.05 6.23
N CYS A 97 -10.39 -5.94 7.25
CA CYS A 97 -10.09 -6.11 8.68
C CYS A 97 -11.28 -6.80 9.36
N SER A 98 -11.15 -7.11 10.65
CA SER A 98 -12.17 -7.85 11.40
C SER A 98 -13.19 -6.96 12.10
N ASP A 99 -12.75 -5.80 12.62
CA ASP A 99 -13.58 -4.90 13.41
C ASP A 99 -14.16 -3.74 12.59
N THR A 100 -14.81 -2.78 13.26
CA THR A 100 -15.42 -1.62 12.60
C THR A 100 -14.38 -0.70 11.97
N HIS A 101 -13.23 -0.55 12.63
CA HIS A 101 -12.11 0.26 12.16
C HIS A 101 -10.85 -0.60 12.13
N TRP A 102 -9.91 -0.23 11.26
CA TRP A 102 -8.61 -0.88 11.20
C TRP A 102 -7.69 -0.32 12.30
N GLU A 103 -7.38 -1.17 13.28
CA GLU A 103 -6.46 -0.84 14.37
C GLU A 103 -5.03 -1.26 14.06
N ARG A 104 -4.07 -0.59 14.72
CA ARG A 104 -2.62 -0.79 14.49
C ARG A 104 -2.18 -2.24 14.61
N ASP A 105 -2.67 -2.93 15.64
CA ASP A 105 -2.19 -4.25 16.01
C ASP A 105 -2.90 -5.39 15.29
N ASP A 106 -3.93 -5.06 14.52
CA ASP A 106 -4.77 -6.04 13.83
C ASP A 106 -4.19 -6.46 12.50
N ALA A 107 -4.48 -7.72 12.15
CA ALA A 107 -4.21 -8.23 10.83
C ALA A 107 -5.15 -7.57 9.82
N VAL A 108 -4.60 -7.16 8.68
CA VAL A 108 -5.32 -6.49 7.60
C VAL A 108 -4.96 -7.11 6.26
N ARG A 109 -5.89 -7.10 5.31
CA ARG A 109 -5.60 -7.33 3.89
C ARG A 109 -5.90 -6.07 3.10
N PHE A 110 -5.16 -5.85 2.03
CA PHE A 110 -5.45 -4.81 1.05
C PHE A 110 -5.89 -5.49 -0.25
N LYS A 111 -7.14 -5.27 -0.63
CA LYS A 111 -7.71 -5.80 -1.88
C LYS A 111 -7.74 -4.70 -2.92
N HIS A 112 -7.05 -4.90 -4.04
CA HIS A 112 -7.04 -3.96 -5.13
C HIS A 112 -8.44 -3.82 -5.74
N VAL A 113 -8.97 -2.60 -5.84
CA VAL A 113 -10.38 -2.38 -6.21
C VAL A 113 -10.67 -2.76 -7.65
N ALA A 114 -9.76 -2.45 -8.59
CA ALA A 114 -10.05 -2.63 -10.01
C ALA A 114 -9.89 -4.09 -10.48
N THR A 115 -9.01 -4.86 -9.85
CA THR A 115 -8.67 -6.23 -10.29
C THR A 115 -8.93 -7.30 -9.23
N GLU A 116 -9.42 -6.91 -8.06
CA GLU A 116 -9.84 -7.81 -6.98
C GLU A 116 -8.74 -8.69 -6.37
N VAL A 117 -7.47 -8.46 -6.72
CA VAL A 117 -6.32 -9.18 -6.16
C VAL A 117 -5.95 -8.65 -4.78
N PHE A 118 -5.39 -9.51 -3.95
CA PHE A 118 -4.90 -9.19 -2.61
C PHE A 118 -3.41 -8.89 -2.67
N LEU A 119 -3.00 -7.77 -2.07
CA LEU A 119 -1.59 -7.47 -1.84
C LEU A 119 -0.96 -8.62 -1.07
N SER A 120 0.03 -9.27 -1.65
CA SER A 120 0.57 -10.53 -1.16
C SER A 120 2.09 -10.52 -1.21
N VAL A 121 2.69 -11.34 -0.36
CA VAL A 121 4.11 -11.64 -0.38
C VAL A 121 4.37 -13.08 0.02
N THR A 122 5.23 -13.73 -0.76
CA THR A 122 5.59 -15.15 -0.63
C THR A 122 7.11 -15.29 -0.43
N GLY A 123 7.71 -16.39 -0.87
CA GLY A 123 9.10 -16.74 -0.61
C GLY A 123 10.09 -16.28 -1.67
N GLU A 124 9.59 -15.88 -2.84
CA GLU A 124 10.35 -15.51 -4.03
C GLU A 124 11.17 -14.26 -3.75
N GLN A 125 12.47 -14.36 -4.01
CA GLN A 125 13.44 -13.31 -3.73
C GLN A 125 14.19 -12.93 -4.99
N TYR A 126 14.44 -11.63 -5.13
CA TYR A 126 15.25 -11.10 -6.20
C TYR A 126 16.74 -11.43 -6.01
N GLY A 127 17.45 -11.55 -7.13
CA GLY A 127 18.90 -11.56 -7.18
C GLY A 127 19.48 -10.14 -7.20
N GLN A 128 20.67 -9.98 -7.78
CA GLN A 128 21.27 -8.65 -7.99
C GLN A 128 20.36 -7.78 -8.89
N PRO A 129 20.24 -6.46 -8.64
CA PRO A 129 20.94 -5.63 -7.66
C PRO A 129 20.16 -5.42 -6.33
N ILE A 130 19.17 -6.26 -6.04
CA ILE A 130 18.32 -6.17 -4.83
C ILE A 130 18.23 -7.53 -4.13
N ARG A 131 19.41 -8.14 -3.98
CA ARG A 131 19.51 -9.52 -3.50
C ARG A 131 18.80 -9.68 -2.16
N GLY A 132 17.92 -10.68 -2.08
CA GLY A 132 17.21 -11.05 -0.86
C GLY A 132 15.92 -10.27 -0.60
N GLN A 133 15.63 -9.21 -1.37
CA GLN A 133 14.32 -8.56 -1.29
C GLN A 133 13.25 -9.49 -1.87
N ARG A 134 12.10 -9.58 -1.22
CA ARG A 134 10.99 -10.46 -1.62
C ARG A 134 10.10 -9.80 -2.67
N GLU A 135 9.51 -10.60 -3.55
CA GLU A 135 8.49 -10.12 -4.47
C GLU A 135 7.18 -9.81 -3.75
N VAL A 136 6.68 -8.59 -3.94
CA VAL A 136 5.30 -8.22 -3.61
C VAL A 136 4.48 -8.30 -4.89
N HIS A 137 3.33 -8.96 -4.84
CA HIS A 137 2.47 -9.21 -6.00
C HIS A 137 0.99 -9.31 -5.57
N GLY A 138 0.09 -9.46 -6.54
CA GLY A 138 -1.34 -9.65 -6.34
C GLY A 138 -1.78 -11.11 -6.51
N MET A 139 -2.45 -11.69 -5.51
CA MET A 139 -3.07 -13.01 -5.59
C MET A 139 -4.60 -12.92 -5.65
N PRO A 140 -5.31 -13.79 -6.38
CA PRO A 140 -6.76 -13.68 -6.58
C PRO A 140 -7.61 -14.12 -5.37
N SER A 141 -7.00 -14.75 -4.36
CA SER A 141 -7.75 -15.34 -3.23
C SER A 141 -7.11 -15.00 -1.89
N PRO A 142 -7.94 -14.78 -0.85
CA PRO A 142 -7.45 -14.57 0.51
C PRO A 142 -6.79 -15.85 1.03
N ASN A 143 -5.61 -15.72 1.62
CA ASN A 143 -4.83 -16.80 2.22
C ASN A 143 -3.89 -16.22 3.30
N GLN A 144 -2.90 -17.00 3.74
CA GLN A 144 -1.94 -16.59 4.78
C GLN A 144 -0.89 -15.56 4.30
N HIS A 145 -0.63 -15.49 3.00
CA HIS A 145 0.39 -14.64 2.37
C HIS A 145 -0.06 -13.20 2.09
N ASN A 146 -1.34 -12.90 2.33
CA ASN A 146 -1.92 -11.56 2.15
C ASN A 146 -2.36 -10.90 3.46
N TYR A 147 -1.97 -11.45 4.62
CA TYR A 147 -2.09 -10.72 5.88
C TYR A 147 -0.90 -9.79 6.08
N TRP A 148 -1.22 -8.53 6.37
CA TRP A 148 -0.29 -7.48 6.74
C TRP A 148 -0.60 -7.01 8.15
N LYS A 149 0.39 -6.41 8.80
CA LYS A 149 0.25 -5.76 10.11
C LYS A 149 1.06 -4.47 10.06
N VAL A 150 0.50 -3.40 10.64
CA VAL A 150 1.25 -2.15 10.79
C VAL A 150 2.32 -2.36 11.85
N MET A 151 3.55 -1.93 11.54
CA MET A 151 4.67 -1.99 12.48
C MET A 151 4.94 -0.57 12.98
N GLU A 152 6.03 0.04 12.51
CA GLU A 152 6.44 1.37 12.91
C GLU A 152 5.78 2.47 12.06
N GLY A 153 5.45 3.60 12.67
CA GLY A 153 4.86 4.73 11.96
C GLY A 153 4.37 5.86 12.87
N VAL A 154 3.87 6.92 12.25
CA VAL A 154 3.25 8.07 12.92
C VAL A 154 1.74 7.97 12.76
N PHE A 155 1.02 7.95 13.88
CA PHE A 155 -0.43 7.83 13.92
C PHE A 155 -1.02 9.14 14.39
N ILE A 156 -1.83 9.76 13.54
CA ILE A 156 -2.39 11.08 13.81
C ILE A 156 -3.72 10.88 14.52
N GLN A 157 -3.87 11.51 15.68
CA GLN A 157 -5.15 11.55 16.38
C GLN A 157 -6.11 12.50 15.64
N PRO A 158 -7.43 12.24 15.67
CA PRO A 158 -8.42 13.19 15.20
C PRO A 158 -8.22 14.54 15.91
N SER A 159 -8.31 15.66 15.17
CA SER A 159 -8.28 16.99 15.79
C SER A 159 -9.50 17.16 16.70
N SER A 160 -9.27 17.54 17.95
CA SER A 160 -10.33 17.80 18.93
C SER A 160 -11.07 19.12 18.72
N ASP A 161 -10.58 19.98 17.82
CA ASP A 161 -11.12 21.33 17.64
C ASP A 161 -12.25 21.33 16.61
N PRO A 162 -13.48 21.72 16.98
CA PRO A 162 -14.51 22.04 16.01
C PRO A 162 -13.97 23.16 15.11
N VAL A 163 -14.21 23.06 13.80
CA VAL A 163 -13.95 24.15 12.86
C VAL A 163 -14.74 25.36 13.32
N ARG A 164 -14.09 26.26 14.08
CA ARG A 164 -14.64 27.55 14.44
C ARG A 164 -14.52 28.42 13.18
N HIS A 165 -15.63 28.49 12.44
CA HIS A 165 -15.82 29.53 11.45
C HIS A 165 -15.99 30.85 12.24
N ASP A 166 -14.86 31.47 12.60
CA ASP A 166 -14.90 32.85 13.06
C ASP A 166 -15.12 33.72 11.80
N GLU A 167 -16.38 34.07 11.55
CA GLU A 167 -16.74 35.13 10.63
C GLU A 167 -16.30 36.47 11.26
N LEU A 168 -15.41 37.19 10.58
CA LEU A 168 -15.09 38.60 10.80
C LEU A 168 -15.41 39.39 9.53
#